data_AF-A0A7V8WCV3-F1
#
_entry.id   AF-A0A7V8WCV3-F1
#
_cell.length_a   1.000
_cell.length_b   1.000
_cell.length_c   1.000
_cell.angle_alpha   90.00
_cell.angle_beta   90.00
_cell.angle_gamma   90.00
#
_symmetry.space_group_name_H-M   'P 1'
#
loop_
_entity.id
_entity.type
_entity.pdbx_description
1 polymer ?
#
loop_
_entity_poly.entity_id
_entity_poly.type
_entity_poly.pdbx_seq_one_letter_code
_entity_poly.pdbx_strand_id
1 'polypeptide(L)' 'MSRRLILFGIVAGVLAAAGWWQFLRREAPAGQRPLVTLDATSIGSLKGQFNASADAARVIVLLAPT' A
#
# COMPACT_ATOMS: atom_id res chain seq x y z
N MET A 1 -5.55 38.20 14.57
CA MET A 1 -5.14 36.78 14.63
C MET A 1 -3.66 36.73 14.98
N SER A 2 -3.28 36.04 16.07
CA SER A 2 -1.89 36.08 16.54
C SER A 2 -0.99 35.34 15.54
N ARG A 3 0.16 35.92 15.21
CA ARG A 3 1.15 35.34 14.27
C ARG A 3 1.50 33.89 14.59
N ARG A 4 1.45 33.53 15.88
CA ARG A 4 1.66 32.17 16.40
C ARG A 4 0.60 31.18 15.94
N LEU A 5 -0.68 31.57 15.92
CA LEU A 5 -1.76 30.70 15.45
C LEU A 5 -1.66 30.43 13.94
N ILE A 6 -1.24 31.43 13.16
CA ILE A 6 -1.02 31.28 11.72
C ILE A 6 0.10 30.28 11.45
N LEU A 7 1.25 30.44 12.14
CA LEU A 7 2.37 29.50 12.06
C LEU A 7 1.96 28.07 12.44
N PHE A 8 1.19 27.92 13.51
CA PHE A 8 0.72 26.61 13.95
C PHE A 8 -0.18 25.94 12.91
N GLY A 9 -1.10 26.71 12.30
CA GLY A 9 -1.97 26.21 11.23
C GLY A 9 -1.17 25.76 9.99
N ILE A 10 -0.14 26.51 9.60
CA ILE A 10 0.74 26.13 8.48
C ILE A 10 1.46 24.82 8.79
N VAL A 11 2.09 24.70 9.95
CA VAL A 11 2.83 23.49 10.34
C VAL A 11 1.89 22.28 10.40
N ALA A 12 0.72 22.43 11.01
CA ALA A 12 -0.28 21.37 11.08
C ALA A 12 -0.76 20.94 9.67
N GLY A 13 -0.99 21.90 8.78
CA GLY A 13 -1.37 21.63 7.38
C GLY A 13 -0.28 20.87 6.61
N VAL A 14 0.98 21.26 6.77
CA VAL A 14 2.11 20.57 6.12
C VAL A 14 2.26 19.14 6.64
N LEU A 15 2.14 18.93 7.95
CA LEU A 15 2.22 17.58 8.54
C LEU A 15 1.07 16.68 8.07
N ALA A 16 -0.15 17.22 8.01
CA ALA A 16 -1.30 16.49 7.50
C ALA A 16 -1.12 16.10 6.02
N ALA A 17 -0.64 17.02 5.19
CA ALA A 17 -0.36 16.76 3.77
C ALA A 17 0.76 15.73 3.57
N ALA A 18 1.84 15.81 4.36
CA ALA A 18 2.94 14.85 4.32
C ALA A 18 2.50 13.45 4.74
N GLY A 19 1.72 13.34 5.82
CA GLY A 19 1.14 12.07 6.25
C GLY A 19 0.22 11.48 5.17
N TRP A 20 -0.66 12.31 4.61
CA TRP A 20 -1.55 11.88 3.53
C TRP A 20 -0.77 11.34 2.32
N TRP A 21 0.28 12.04 1.90
CA TRP A 21 1.12 11.63 0.77
C TRP A 21 1.88 10.34 1.04
N GLN A 22 2.38 10.15 2.26
CA GLN A 22 3.13 8.94 2.66
C GLN A 22 2.23 7.70 2.73
N PHE A 23 0.98 7.85 3.17
CA PHE A 23 0.02 6.74 3.34
C PHE A 23 -0.89 6.53 2.14
N LEU A 24 -0.80 7.38 1.11
CA LEU A 24 -1.55 7.18 -0.12
C LEU A 24 -1.04 5.90 -0.79
N ARG A 25 -1.94 4.92 -0.94
CA ARG A 25 -1.64 3.68 -1.65
C ARG A 25 -1.22 4.05 -3.07
N ARG A 26 -0.01 3.65 -3.46
CA ARG A 26 0.43 3.74 -4.85
C ARG A 26 -0.48 2.82 -5.67
N GLU A 27 -1.23 3.39 -6.61
CA GLU A 27 -2.10 2.63 -7.48
C GLU A 27 -1.29 1.81 -8.48
N ALA A 28 -1.81 0.65 -8.86
CA ALA A 28 -1.19 -0.12 -9.93
C ALA A 28 -1.40 0.61 -11.28
N PRO A 29 -0.42 0.57 -12.20
CA PRO A 29 -0.59 1.09 -13.55
C PRO A 29 -1.85 0.57 -14.24
N ALA A 30 -2.39 1.36 -15.17
CA ALA A 30 -3.60 1.00 -15.92
C ALA A 30 -3.42 -0.35 -16.63
N GLY A 31 -4.43 -1.22 -16.50
CA GLY A 31 -4.40 -2.58 -17.05
C GLY A 31 -3.70 -3.62 -16.17
N GLN A 32 -3.07 -3.21 -15.06
CA GLN A 32 -2.48 -4.14 -14.10
C GLN A 32 -3.39 -4.32 -12.88
N ARG A 33 -3.60 -5.58 -12.47
CA ARG A 33 -4.33 -5.87 -11.23
C ARG A 33 -3.49 -5.43 -10.03
N PRO A 34 -4.08 -4.76 -9.03
CA PRO A 34 -3.33 -4.36 -7.83
C PRO A 34 -2.60 -5.52 -7.17
N LEU A 35 -1.41 -5.25 -6.66
CA LEU A 35 -0.70 -6.22 -5.84
C LEU A 35 -1.44 -6.44 -4.53
N VAL A 36 -1.53 -7.71 -4.14
CA VAL A 36 -2.13 -8.10 -2.86
C VAL A 36 -1.04 -8.00 -1.79
N THR A 37 -1.32 -7.27 -0.72
CA THR A 37 -0.47 -7.27 0.47
C THR A 37 -0.58 -8.63 1.15
N LEU A 38 0.56 -9.28 1.39
CA LEU A 38 0.59 -10.55 2.11
C LEU A 38 0.54 -10.29 3.62
N ASP A 39 -0.43 -10.90 4.28
CA ASP A 39 -0.69 -10.81 5.72
C ASP A 39 -1.32 -12.13 6.24
N ALA A 40 -1.59 -12.20 7.54
CA ALA A 40 -2.15 -13.40 8.17
C ALA A 40 -3.53 -13.80 7.62
N THR A 41 -4.27 -12.86 7.03
CA THR A 41 -5.62 -13.11 6.49
C THR A 41 -5.58 -13.57 5.05
N SER A 42 -4.60 -13.11 4.26
CA SER A 42 -4.48 -13.38 2.83
C SER A 42 -3.66 -14.64 2.51
N ILE A 43 -2.87 -15.15 3.47
CA ILE A 43 -2.00 -16.33 3.25
C ILE A 43 -2.78 -17.58 2.82
N GLY A 44 -3.98 -17.80 3.36
CA GLY A 44 -4.83 -18.93 2.99
C GLY A 44 -5.29 -18.87 1.54
N SER A 45 -5.64 -17.66 1.06
CA SER A 45 -6.03 -17.42 -0.33
C SER A 45 -4.85 -17.63 -1.28
N LEU A 46 -3.65 -17.16 -0.92
CA LEU A 46 -2.43 -17.42 -1.69
C LEU A 46 -2.18 -18.92 -1.84
N LYS A 47 -2.25 -19.68 -0.75
CA LYS A 47 -2.07 -21.14 -0.77
C LYS A 47 -3.09 -21.82 -1.68
N GLY A 48 -4.37 -21.42 -1.58
CA GLY A 48 -5.44 -21.95 -2.43
C GLY A 48 -5.17 -21.72 -3.92
N GLN A 49 -4.87 -20.47 -4.29
CA GLN A 49 -4.56 -20.09 -5.67
C GLN A 49 -3.31 -20.80 -6.21
N PHE A 50 -2.27 -20.91 -5.38
CA PHE A 50 -1.04 -21.60 -5.75
C PHE A 50 -1.26 -23.10 -5.97
N ASN A 51 -2.12 -23.74 -5.18
CA ASN A 51 -2.41 -25.17 -5.31
C ASN A 51 -3.42 -25.51 -6.40
N ALA A 52 -4.21 -24.55 -6.86
CA ALA A 52 -5.18 -24.75 -7.95
C ALA A 52 -4.52 -25.10 -9.30
N SER A 53 -3.23 -24.78 -9.48
CA SER A 53 -2.46 -25.07 -10.70
C SER A 53 -1.32 -26.05 -10.43
N ALA A 54 -1.60 -27.12 -9.69
CA ALA A 54 -0.58 -28.10 -9.27
C ALA A 54 0.18 -28.74 -10.45
N ASP A 55 -0.48 -28.88 -11.60
CA ASP A 55 0.04 -29.55 -12.81
C ASP A 55 0.91 -28.65 -13.70
N ALA A 56 1.20 -27.42 -13.28
CA ALA A 56 2.01 -26.45 -14.04
C ALA A 56 3.14 -25.85 -13.19
N ALA A 57 4.15 -25.30 -13.87
CA ALA A 57 5.18 -24.49 -13.24
C ALA A 57 4.57 -23.21 -12.66
N ARG A 58 4.92 -22.89 -11.40
CA ARG A 58 4.33 -21.79 -10.63
C ARG A 58 5.43 -20.85 -10.14
N VAL A 59 5.20 -19.55 -10.24
CA VAL A 59 6.13 -18.50 -9.79
C VAL A 59 5.42 -17.63 -8.76
N ILE A 60 6.11 -17.36 -7.65
CA ILE A 60 5.68 -16.39 -6.64
C ILE A 60 6.69 -15.25 -6.64
N VAL A 61 6.20 -14.02 -6.77
CA VAL A 61 7.03 -12.80 -6.66
C VAL A 61 6.64 -12.08 -5.38
N LEU A 62 7.59 -11.96 -4.46
CA LEU A 62 7.43 -11.20 -3.22
C LEU A 62 8.19 -9.89 -3.34
N LEU A 63 7.49 -8.78 -3.12
CA LEU A 63 8.05 -7.44 -3.18
C LEU A 63 8.04 -6.87 -1.77
N ALA A 64 9.23 -6.50 -1.26
CA ALA A 64 9.33 -5.76 -0.02
C ALA A 64 8.95 -4.29 -0.28
N PRO A 65 8.17 -3.64 0.62
CA PRO A 65 7.98 -2.19 0.55
C PRO A 65 9.34 -1.48 0.61
N THR A 66 9.62 -0.63 -0.36
CA THR A 66 10.78 0.28 -0.38
C THR A 66 10.44 1.62 0.26
#